data_AF-G0MM38-F1
#
_entry.id   AF-G0MM38-F1
#
_cell.length_a   1.000
_cell.length_b   1.000
_cell.length_c   1.000
_cell.angle_alpha   90.00
_cell.angle_beta   90.00
_cell.angle_gamma   90.00
#
_symmetry.space_group_name_H-M   'P 1'
#
loop_
_entity.id
_entity.type
_entity.pdbx_description
1 polymer ?
#
loop_
_entity_poly.entity_id
_entity_poly.type
_entity_poly.pdbx_seq_one_letter_code
_entity_poly.pdbx_strand_id
1 'polypeptide(L)'
;MKLYRRREVNCSTKYQNVTCTGYTACDTTKKVIAIVFRGANGENQVKDMTEKLNKFGLKSFFNATNGKILAFVYEYAMTLLNGGMKQDLIELKTKYPDYELWVNGHSLGSNIAWATASWIVDTGVYKPEDMKIIVTGAFRPGDYELASWMTETFPYNFHVLHRSDPVSYLPRYLPVFNTPAFWPKTEVWYNNSMEPGEPYHICQQADGDYCSEFMKSATAIDVDHQYYFNIDIDRWGADGCPKNISAYGQP
;
A
#
# COMPACT_ATOMS: atom_id res chain seq x y z
N MET A 1 -10.22 11.70 -13.20
CA MET A 1 -10.58 11.35 -11.81
C MET A 1 -11.04 12.59 -11.05
N LYS A 2 -12.19 12.52 -10.36
CA LYS A 2 -12.74 13.57 -9.49
C LYS A 2 -12.72 13.08 -8.04
N LEU A 3 -12.17 13.87 -7.12
CA LEU A 3 -12.18 13.58 -5.69
C LEU A 3 -13.63 13.50 -5.18
N TYR A 4 -13.96 12.45 -4.43
CA TYR A 4 -15.22 12.32 -3.71
C TYR A 4 -15.05 12.89 -2.30
N ARG A 5 -14.20 12.28 -1.47
CA ARG A 5 -13.88 12.76 -0.12
C ARG A 5 -12.43 12.44 0.27
N ARG A 6 -11.86 13.32 1.10
CA ARG A 6 -10.64 13.07 1.87
C ARG A 6 -11.06 12.73 3.31
N ARG A 7 -10.54 11.64 3.86
CA ARG A 7 -10.73 11.24 5.25
C ARG A 7 -9.38 11.29 5.96
N GLU A 8 -9.36 11.88 7.15
CA GLU A 8 -8.20 11.91 8.02
C GLU A 8 -8.65 11.59 9.44
N VAL A 9 -7.96 10.66 10.09
CA VAL A 9 -8.29 10.15 11.42
C VAL A 9 -7.03 10.03 12.25
N ASN A 10 -7.14 10.19 13.57
CA ASN A 10 -6.07 9.81 14.48
C ASN A 10 -6.01 8.27 14.58
N CYS A 11 -4.86 7.71 14.23
CA CYS A 11 -4.60 6.26 14.21
C CYS A 11 -3.82 5.74 15.42
N SER A 12 -3.37 6.62 16.31
CA SER A 12 -2.68 6.25 17.54
C SER A 12 -3.53 6.59 18.76
N THR A 13 -3.53 5.68 19.73
CA THR A 13 -4.06 5.95 21.07
C THR A 13 -3.01 6.63 21.97
N LYS A 14 -1.75 6.70 21.53
CA LYS A 14 -0.62 7.25 22.28
C LYS A 14 -0.22 8.65 21.80
N TYR A 15 -0.25 8.89 20.49
CA TYR A 15 0.21 10.11 19.87
C TYR A 15 -0.94 10.86 19.18
N GLN A 16 -1.17 12.12 19.55
CA GLN A 16 -2.26 12.92 18.97
C GLN A 16 -2.02 13.33 17.51
N ASN A 17 -0.75 13.40 17.09
CA ASN A 17 -0.36 13.82 15.74
C ASN A 17 -0.15 12.65 14.76
N VAL A 18 -0.49 11.42 15.14
CA VAL A 18 -0.40 10.26 14.24
C VAL A 18 -1.70 10.14 13.47
N THR A 19 -1.68 10.64 12.23
CA THR A 19 -2.86 10.61 11.37
C THR A 19 -2.71 9.59 10.25
N CYS A 20 -3.78 8.83 9.99
CA CYS A 20 -3.93 8.13 8.72
C CYS A 20 -4.84 8.96 7.81
N THR A 21 -4.50 9.01 6.54
CA THR A 21 -5.26 9.75 5.53
C THR A 21 -5.59 8.83 4.37
N GLY A 22 -6.84 8.88 3.90
CA GLY A 22 -7.27 8.21 2.69
C GLY A 22 -8.19 9.08 1.85
N TYR A 23 -8.28 8.74 0.57
CA TYR A 23 -9.04 9.47 -0.44
C TYR A 23 -9.94 8.50 -1.17
N THR A 24 -11.19 8.90 -1.39
CA THR A 24 -12.08 8.24 -2.34
C THR A 24 -12.29 9.15 -3.54
N ALA A 25 -12.31 8.59 -4.73
CA ALA A 25 -12.47 9.34 -5.97
C ALA A 25 -13.23 8.49 -7.00
N CYS A 26 -13.70 9.14 -8.06
CA CYS A 26 -14.40 8.49 -9.15
C CYS A 26 -13.99 9.08 -10.50
N ASP A 27 -13.86 8.24 -11.52
CA ASP A 27 -13.67 8.63 -12.91
C ASP A 27 -14.78 8.02 -13.76
N THR A 28 -15.74 8.85 -14.17
CA THR A 28 -16.89 8.40 -14.97
C THR A 28 -16.53 8.11 -16.42
N THR A 29 -15.39 8.61 -16.92
CA THR A 29 -14.92 8.31 -18.27
C THR A 29 -14.29 6.93 -18.35
N LYS A 30 -13.52 6.56 -17.32
CA LYS A 30 -12.92 5.22 -17.20
C LYS A 30 -13.82 4.19 -16.53
N LYS A 31 -14.95 4.63 -15.95
CA LYS A 31 -15.83 3.81 -15.09
C LYS A 31 -15.09 3.18 -13.91
N VAL A 32 -14.41 4.03 -13.13
CA VAL A 32 -13.56 3.62 -12.01
C VAL A 32 -13.98 4.35 -10.72
N ILE A 33 -13.97 3.62 -9.61
CA ILE A 33 -13.91 4.16 -8.26
C ILE A 33 -12.48 3.91 -7.75
N ALA A 34 -11.87 4.92 -7.12
CA ALA A 34 -10.54 4.79 -6.54
C ALA A 34 -10.59 4.99 -5.03
N ILE A 35 -9.87 4.15 -4.30
CA ILE A 35 -9.56 4.30 -2.89
C ILE A 35 -8.04 4.33 -2.73
N VAL A 36 -7.52 5.41 -2.14
CA VAL A 36 -6.07 5.69 -2.10
C VAL A 36 -5.65 6.05 -0.69
N PHE A 37 -4.50 5.56 -0.25
CA PHE A 37 -4.00 5.75 1.11
C PHE A 37 -2.64 6.45 1.12
N ARG A 38 -2.47 7.40 2.05
CA ARG A 38 -1.21 8.13 2.25
C ARG A 38 -0.19 7.26 3.01
N GLY A 39 1.08 7.42 2.68
CA GLY A 39 2.22 6.87 3.44
C GLY A 39 2.34 7.44 4.85
N ALA A 40 3.38 7.03 5.57
CA ALA A 40 3.65 7.51 6.92
C ALA A 40 4.01 9.01 6.90
N ASN A 41 3.65 9.75 7.96
CA ASN A 41 3.99 11.15 8.15
C ASN A 41 4.42 11.39 9.59
N GLY A 42 5.62 11.96 9.71
CA GLY A 42 6.20 12.38 10.98
C GLY A 42 6.75 11.22 11.81
N GLU A 43 7.70 11.55 12.67
CA GLU A 43 8.42 10.57 13.48
C GLU A 43 7.52 9.79 14.43
N ASN A 44 6.47 10.41 14.97
CA ASN A 44 5.58 9.75 15.92
C ASN A 44 4.80 8.61 15.26
N GLN A 45 4.48 8.70 13.96
CA GLN A 45 3.80 7.61 13.26
C GLN A 45 4.77 6.44 13.05
N VAL A 46 6.02 6.72 12.70
CA VAL A 46 7.06 5.69 12.59
C VAL A 46 7.28 5.00 13.95
N LYS A 47 7.39 5.78 15.05
CA LYS A 47 7.52 5.23 16.41
C LYS A 47 6.32 4.36 16.80
N ASP A 48 5.09 4.83 16.56
CA ASP A 48 3.87 4.05 16.81
C ASP A 48 3.85 2.73 16.04
N MET A 49 4.21 2.76 14.75
CA MET A 49 4.32 1.56 13.91
C MET A 49 5.35 0.57 14.47
N THR A 50 6.57 1.03 14.80
CA THR A 50 7.63 0.17 15.33
C THR A 50 7.25 -0.45 16.67
N GLU A 51 6.65 0.33 17.59
CA GLU A 51 6.19 -0.16 18.88
C GLU A 51 5.10 -1.22 18.71
N LYS A 52 4.10 -0.96 17.85
CA LYS A 52 3.02 -1.91 17.59
C LYS A 52 3.50 -3.16 16.85
N LEU A 53 4.43 -3.03 15.91
CA LEU A 53 5.08 -4.15 15.23
C LEU A 53 5.72 -5.10 16.26
N ASN A 54 6.52 -4.55 17.18
CA ASN A 54 7.21 -5.34 18.20
C ASN A 54 6.26 -5.89 19.27
N LYS A 55 5.15 -5.21 19.54
CA LYS A 55 4.19 -5.63 20.57
C LYS A 55 3.19 -6.66 20.07
N PHE A 56 2.73 -6.55 18.83
CA PHE A 56 1.58 -7.32 18.34
C PHE A 56 1.91 -8.27 17.19
N GLY A 57 2.92 -7.95 16.37
CA GLY A 57 3.36 -8.79 15.26
C GLY A 57 2.25 -9.08 14.25
N LEU A 58 2.17 -10.34 13.82
CA LEU A 58 1.19 -10.83 12.86
C LEU A 58 -0.04 -11.42 13.56
N LYS A 59 -1.25 -11.10 13.07
CA LYS A 59 -2.52 -11.61 13.61
C LYS A 59 -3.51 -11.95 12.49
N SER A 60 -4.39 -12.90 12.77
CA SER A 60 -5.50 -13.28 11.89
C SER A 60 -6.68 -12.34 12.11
N PHE A 61 -7.17 -11.72 11.03
CA PHE A 61 -8.31 -10.79 11.09
C PHE A 61 -9.36 -11.02 10.00
N PHE A 62 -9.01 -11.70 8.91
CA PHE A 62 -9.90 -11.96 7.78
C PHE A 62 -10.39 -13.40 7.85
N ASN A 63 -11.67 -13.63 7.57
CA ASN A 63 -12.23 -14.98 7.47
C ASN A 63 -11.95 -15.61 6.10
N ALA A 64 -11.69 -14.79 5.08
CA ALA A 64 -11.39 -15.22 3.71
C ALA A 64 -10.05 -15.97 3.59
N THR A 65 -9.18 -15.93 4.60
CA THR A 65 -7.86 -16.56 4.59
C THR A 65 -7.45 -17.04 5.98
N ASN A 66 -6.62 -18.07 6.05
CA ASN A 66 -5.93 -18.47 7.28
C ASN A 66 -4.68 -17.62 7.58
N GLY A 67 -4.33 -16.71 6.67
CA GLY A 67 -3.16 -15.84 6.78
C GLY A 67 -3.26 -14.77 7.85
N LYS A 68 -2.10 -14.24 8.22
CA LYS A 68 -1.92 -13.21 9.24
C LYS A 68 -1.29 -11.98 8.64
N ILE A 69 -1.81 -10.82 9.01
CA ILE A 69 -1.31 -9.50 8.61
C ILE A 69 -0.68 -8.81 9.81
N LEU A 70 0.25 -7.89 9.55
CA LEU A 70 0.77 -6.96 10.56
C LEU A 70 -0.38 -6.26 11.27
N ALA A 71 -0.45 -6.43 12.59
CA ALA A 71 -1.62 -6.02 13.35
C ALA A 71 -1.90 -4.52 13.28
N PHE A 72 -0.85 -3.70 13.32
CA PHE A 72 -0.99 -2.24 13.20
C PHE A 72 -1.52 -1.81 11.83
N VAL A 73 -1.20 -2.54 10.75
CA VAL A 73 -1.69 -2.25 9.40
C VAL A 73 -3.19 -2.46 9.34
N TYR A 74 -3.67 -3.59 9.87
CA TYR A 74 -5.10 -3.86 9.99
C TYR A 74 -5.81 -2.81 10.85
N GLU A 75 -5.25 -2.48 12.03
CA GLU A 75 -5.82 -1.46 12.92
C GLU A 75 -5.98 -0.11 12.20
N TYR A 76 -4.94 0.38 11.54
CA TYR A 76 -4.97 1.66 10.81
C TYR A 76 -6.00 1.65 9.66
N ALA A 77 -6.08 0.54 8.90
CA ALA A 77 -7.08 0.37 7.86
C ALA A 77 -8.51 0.42 8.44
N MET A 78 -8.75 -0.30 9.54
CA MET A 78 -10.06 -0.30 10.20
C MET A 78 -10.42 1.06 10.79
N THR A 79 -9.46 1.79 11.38
CA THR A 79 -9.69 3.16 11.88
C THR A 79 -10.13 4.08 10.74
N LEU A 80 -9.49 4.01 9.57
CA LEU A 80 -9.88 4.80 8.39
C LEU A 80 -11.26 4.41 7.83
N LEU A 81 -11.51 3.10 7.70
CA LEU A 81 -12.80 2.58 7.23
C LEU A 81 -13.94 3.02 8.15
N ASN A 82 -13.77 2.86 9.46
CA ASN A 82 -14.73 3.31 10.47
C ASN A 82 -14.82 4.83 10.58
N GLY A 83 -13.77 5.56 10.20
CA GLY A 83 -13.75 7.03 10.07
C GLY A 83 -14.55 7.58 8.88
N GLY A 84 -15.25 6.72 8.15
CA GLY A 84 -16.19 7.10 7.08
C GLY A 84 -15.78 6.64 5.69
N MET A 85 -14.57 6.10 5.49
CA MET A 85 -14.18 5.59 4.16
C MET A 85 -15.02 4.38 3.72
N LYS A 86 -15.47 3.53 4.67
CA LYS A 86 -16.42 2.45 4.36
C LYS A 86 -17.71 2.99 3.77
N GLN A 87 -18.27 4.03 4.39
CA GLN A 87 -19.50 4.67 3.93
C GLN A 87 -19.30 5.31 2.55
N ASP A 88 -18.16 5.98 2.34
CA ASP A 88 -17.84 6.60 1.05
C ASP A 88 -17.77 5.57 -0.08
N LEU A 89 -17.15 4.40 0.17
CA LEU A 89 -17.07 3.32 -0.80
C LEU A 89 -18.45 2.72 -1.11
N ILE A 90 -19.28 2.47 -0.09
CA ILE A 90 -20.64 1.92 -0.27
C ILE A 90 -21.51 2.89 -1.07
N GLU A 91 -21.45 4.20 -0.78
CA GLU A 91 -22.19 5.23 -1.52
C GLU A 91 -21.77 5.28 -2.99
N LEU A 92 -20.46 5.25 -3.26
CA LEU A 92 -19.93 5.24 -4.63
C LEU A 92 -20.31 3.97 -5.39
N LYS A 93 -20.17 2.78 -4.77
CA LYS A 93 -20.55 1.49 -5.38
C LYS A 93 -22.05 1.42 -5.65
N THR A 94 -22.88 1.93 -4.73
CA THR A 94 -24.34 1.99 -4.94
C THR A 94 -24.70 2.91 -6.11
N LYS A 95 -24.01 4.04 -6.22
CA LYS A 95 -24.23 5.00 -7.31
C LYS A 95 -23.70 4.51 -8.67
N TYR A 96 -22.63 3.74 -8.65
CA TYR A 96 -21.93 3.23 -9.84
C TYR A 96 -21.66 1.73 -9.72
N PRO A 97 -22.71 0.88 -9.85
CA PRO A 97 -22.61 -0.56 -9.56
C PRO A 97 -21.61 -1.29 -10.48
N ASP A 98 -21.45 -0.83 -11.72
CA ASP A 98 -20.61 -1.49 -12.73
C ASP A 98 -19.18 -0.92 -12.81
N TYR A 99 -18.78 -0.07 -11.86
CA TYR A 99 -17.44 0.55 -11.89
C TYR A 99 -16.42 -0.35 -11.20
N GLU A 100 -15.25 -0.50 -11.84
CA GLU A 100 -14.09 -1.18 -11.28
C GLU A 100 -13.56 -0.42 -10.06
N LEU A 101 -12.99 -1.13 -9.08
CA LEU A 101 -12.35 -0.52 -7.91
C LEU A 101 -10.83 -0.53 -8.04
N TRP A 102 -10.22 0.65 -8.01
CA TRP A 102 -8.77 0.81 -7.96
C TRP A 102 -8.33 1.10 -6.52
N VAL A 103 -7.52 0.22 -5.96
CA VAL A 103 -6.96 0.34 -4.61
C VAL A 103 -5.48 0.66 -4.72
N ASN A 104 -5.04 1.80 -4.16
CA ASN A 104 -3.66 2.24 -4.31
C ASN A 104 -3.08 2.81 -3.01
N GLY A 105 -1.75 2.85 -2.94
CA GLY A 105 -1.03 3.46 -1.83
C GLY A 105 0.47 3.53 -2.09
N HIS A 106 1.15 4.33 -1.28
CA HIS A 106 2.60 4.40 -1.20
C HIS A 106 3.05 4.15 0.25
N SER A 107 4.20 3.49 0.44
CA SER A 107 4.77 3.24 1.77
C SER A 107 3.77 2.54 2.70
N LEU A 108 3.55 3.04 3.92
CA LEU A 108 2.47 2.59 4.82
C LEU A 108 1.11 2.51 4.13
N GLY A 109 0.80 3.45 3.22
CA GLY A 109 -0.44 3.47 2.46
C GLY A 109 -0.62 2.22 1.59
N SER A 110 0.46 1.63 1.08
CA SER A 110 0.44 0.37 0.33
C SER A 110 -0.07 -0.79 1.17
N ASN A 111 0.40 -0.90 2.40
CA ASN A 111 -0.02 -1.96 3.32
C ASN A 111 -1.46 -1.74 3.80
N ILE A 112 -1.86 -0.48 4.04
CA ILE A 112 -3.26 -0.14 4.32
C ILE A 112 -4.16 -0.46 3.12
N ALA A 113 -3.69 -0.24 1.88
CA ALA A 113 -4.39 -0.60 0.66
C ALA A 113 -4.66 -2.10 0.60
N TRP A 114 -3.64 -2.94 0.85
CA TRP A 114 -3.81 -4.39 0.92
C TRP A 114 -4.76 -4.83 2.04
N ALA A 115 -4.63 -4.30 3.24
CA ALA A 115 -5.56 -4.62 4.34
C ALA A 115 -7.01 -4.23 4.00
N THR A 116 -7.20 -3.09 3.32
CA THR A 116 -8.52 -2.64 2.90
C THR A 116 -9.07 -3.51 1.77
N ALA A 117 -8.25 -3.89 0.80
CA ALA A 117 -8.65 -4.82 -0.27
C ALA A 117 -9.06 -6.17 0.30
N SER A 118 -8.32 -6.70 1.27
CA SER A 118 -8.69 -7.93 1.98
C SER A 118 -10.04 -7.77 2.69
N TRP A 119 -10.26 -6.66 3.40
CA TRP A 119 -11.55 -6.38 4.05
C TRP A 119 -12.71 -6.28 3.04
N ILE A 120 -12.48 -5.65 1.88
CA ILE A 120 -13.49 -5.50 0.82
C ILE A 120 -13.96 -6.88 0.32
N VAL A 121 -13.02 -7.80 0.09
CA VAL A 121 -13.33 -9.16 -0.35
C VAL A 121 -13.97 -9.97 0.77
N ASP A 122 -13.42 -9.90 1.98
CA ASP A 122 -13.93 -10.60 3.17
C ASP A 122 -15.38 -10.23 3.51
N THR A 123 -15.76 -8.98 3.24
CA THR A 123 -17.12 -8.47 3.47
C THR A 123 -18.02 -8.48 2.23
N GLY A 124 -17.51 -8.91 1.08
CA GLY A 124 -18.26 -9.05 -0.17
C GLY A 124 -18.69 -7.72 -0.81
N VAL A 125 -18.00 -6.61 -0.54
CA VAL A 125 -18.33 -5.29 -1.13
C VAL A 125 -17.95 -5.23 -2.62
N TYR A 126 -16.84 -5.86 -2.98
CA TYR A 126 -16.43 -6.09 -4.36
C TYR A 126 -15.93 -7.52 -4.51
N LYS A 127 -16.03 -8.04 -5.73
CA LYS A 127 -15.33 -9.26 -6.09
C LYS A 127 -13.89 -8.93 -6.52
N PRO A 128 -12.91 -9.81 -6.26
CA PRO A 128 -11.51 -9.56 -6.62
C PRO A 128 -11.28 -9.28 -8.12
N GLU A 129 -12.07 -9.90 -9.00
CA GLU A 129 -11.98 -9.69 -10.47
C GLU A 129 -12.40 -8.28 -10.91
N ASP A 130 -13.17 -7.57 -10.09
CA ASP A 130 -13.61 -6.19 -10.32
C ASP A 130 -12.67 -5.17 -9.64
N MET A 131 -11.48 -5.61 -9.21
CA MET A 131 -10.51 -4.82 -8.47
C MET A 131 -9.15 -4.78 -9.17
N LYS A 132 -8.51 -3.62 -9.12
CA LYS A 132 -7.09 -3.44 -9.48
C LYS A 132 -6.34 -2.87 -8.29
N ILE A 133 -5.28 -3.56 -7.88
CA ILE A 133 -4.41 -3.15 -6.78
C ILE A 133 -3.04 -2.82 -7.37
N ILE A 134 -2.63 -1.56 -7.26
CA ILE A 134 -1.27 -1.11 -7.59
C ILE A 134 -0.75 -0.31 -6.40
N VAL A 135 0.33 -0.81 -5.81
CA VAL A 135 0.96 -0.17 -4.66
C VAL A 135 2.43 0.11 -4.92
N THR A 136 3.01 1.08 -4.23
CA THR A 136 4.39 1.54 -4.43
C THR A 136 5.15 1.55 -3.11
N GLY A 137 6.42 1.12 -3.09
CA GLY A 137 7.25 1.14 -1.87
C GLY A 137 6.64 0.38 -0.70
N ALA A 138 5.96 -0.73 -0.99
CA ALA A 138 5.29 -1.52 0.02
C ALA A 138 6.31 -2.34 0.84
N PHE A 139 6.11 -2.40 2.15
CA PHE A 139 6.81 -3.35 3.02
C PHE A 139 6.03 -4.68 3.07
N ARG A 140 6.63 -5.76 3.59
CA ARG A 140 6.01 -7.09 3.65
C ARG A 140 4.79 -7.09 4.59
N PRO A 141 3.56 -7.37 4.10
CA PRO A 141 2.35 -7.15 4.89
C PRO A 141 2.05 -8.25 5.92
N GLY A 142 2.49 -9.48 5.70
CA GLY A 142 2.01 -10.61 6.49
C GLY A 142 2.80 -11.90 6.31
N ASP A 143 2.25 -12.99 6.82
CA ASP A 143 2.84 -14.32 6.67
C ASP A 143 2.63 -14.91 5.26
N TYR A 144 3.20 -16.09 5.04
CA TYR A 144 3.16 -16.77 3.76
C TYR A 144 1.72 -17.08 3.32
N GLU A 145 0.86 -17.50 4.25
CA GLU A 145 -0.54 -17.81 3.96
C GLU A 145 -1.30 -16.57 3.49
N LEU A 146 -1.03 -15.39 4.07
CA LEU A 146 -1.61 -14.14 3.57
C LEU A 146 -1.10 -13.80 2.17
N ALA A 147 0.22 -13.91 1.95
CA ALA A 147 0.86 -13.63 0.67
C ALA A 147 0.35 -14.55 -0.46
N SER A 148 0.22 -15.85 -0.20
CA SER A 148 -0.32 -16.83 -1.15
C SER A 148 -1.77 -16.54 -1.44
N TRP A 149 -2.57 -16.30 -0.41
CA TRP A 149 -3.99 -15.97 -0.58
C TRP A 149 -4.19 -14.70 -1.40
N MET A 150 -3.44 -13.62 -1.13
CA MET A 150 -3.51 -12.39 -1.92
C MET A 150 -3.12 -12.62 -3.38
N THR A 151 -2.07 -13.44 -3.61
CA THR A 151 -1.61 -13.83 -4.94
C THR A 151 -2.68 -14.57 -5.74
N GLU A 152 -3.37 -15.51 -5.09
CA GLU A 152 -4.40 -16.34 -5.73
C GLU A 152 -5.73 -15.61 -5.89
N THR A 153 -6.06 -14.72 -4.95
CA THR A 153 -7.36 -14.06 -4.89
C THR A 153 -7.44 -12.88 -5.85
N PHE A 154 -6.39 -12.06 -5.97
CA PHE A 154 -6.43 -10.83 -6.75
C PHE A 154 -5.72 -11.00 -8.10
N PRO A 155 -6.45 -11.10 -9.22
CA PRO A 155 -5.85 -11.28 -10.54
C PRO A 155 -4.98 -10.09 -10.97
N TYR A 156 -5.27 -8.90 -10.44
CA TYR A 156 -4.56 -7.66 -10.71
C TYR A 156 -4.03 -7.06 -9.40
N ASN A 157 -2.88 -7.58 -8.96
CA ASN A 157 -2.17 -7.11 -7.77
C ASN A 157 -0.69 -6.94 -8.08
N PHE A 158 -0.22 -5.69 -8.07
CA PHE A 158 1.18 -5.34 -8.33
C PHE A 158 1.73 -4.46 -7.22
N HIS A 159 2.92 -4.80 -6.73
CA HIS A 159 3.72 -3.91 -5.92
C HIS A 159 4.93 -3.46 -6.71
N VAL A 160 5.05 -2.14 -6.90
CA VAL A 160 6.10 -1.52 -7.71
C VAL A 160 7.20 -1.05 -6.77
N LEU A 161 8.43 -1.44 -7.07
CA LEU A 161 9.62 -1.10 -6.28
C LEU A 161 10.63 -0.33 -7.12
N HIS A 162 11.19 0.72 -6.51
CA HIS A 162 12.22 1.55 -7.12
C HIS A 162 13.59 1.20 -6.51
N ARG A 163 14.51 0.75 -7.37
CA ARG A 163 15.93 0.48 -7.06
C ARG A 163 16.13 -0.24 -5.73
N SER A 164 16.73 0.41 -4.72
CA SER A 164 17.07 -0.18 -3.42
C SER A 164 16.26 0.38 -2.25
N ASP A 165 15.00 0.77 -2.51
CA ASP A 165 14.04 1.27 -1.53
C ASP A 165 14.10 0.46 -0.19
N PRO A 166 14.55 1.09 0.91
CA PRO A 166 14.83 0.44 2.18
C PRO A 166 13.58 -0.06 2.88
N VAL A 167 12.43 0.58 2.64
CA VAL A 167 11.16 0.24 3.29
C VAL A 167 10.67 -1.12 2.82
N SER A 168 10.88 -1.41 1.54
CA SER A 168 10.50 -2.67 0.93
C SER A 168 11.27 -3.86 1.52
N TYR A 169 12.52 -3.69 1.95
CA TYR A 169 13.25 -4.76 2.63
C TYR A 169 12.70 -5.15 4.01
N LEU A 170 11.76 -4.39 4.57
CA LEU A 170 11.27 -4.61 5.93
C LEU A 170 9.82 -5.12 5.95
N PRO A 171 9.38 -5.71 7.07
CA PRO A 171 10.18 -6.68 7.80
C PRO A 171 10.32 -7.98 6.98
N ARG A 172 11.54 -8.48 6.72
CA ARG A 172 11.71 -9.89 6.28
C ARG A 172 11.35 -10.89 7.38
N TYR A 173 11.59 -10.48 8.61
CA TYR A 173 11.45 -11.33 9.78
C TYR A 173 11.09 -10.48 10.98
N LEU A 174 10.16 -10.97 11.82
CA LEU A 174 9.77 -10.37 13.08
C LEU A 174 10.48 -11.13 14.22
N PRO A 175 11.58 -10.59 14.79
CA PRO A 175 12.40 -11.34 15.74
C PRO A 175 11.66 -11.70 17.02
N VAL A 176 10.83 -10.79 17.53
CA VAL A 176 10.04 -10.99 18.76
C VAL A 176 9.08 -12.19 18.65
N PHE A 177 8.60 -12.48 17.44
CA PHE A 177 7.62 -13.53 17.18
C PHE A 177 8.19 -14.75 16.47
N ASN A 178 9.51 -14.76 16.20
CA ASN A 178 10.18 -15.82 15.45
C ASN A 178 9.44 -16.19 14.14
N THR A 179 8.99 -15.19 13.39
CA THR A 179 8.10 -15.38 12.24
C THR A 179 8.57 -14.56 11.02
N PRO A 180 8.77 -15.18 9.84
CA PRO A 180 9.05 -14.46 8.60
C PRO A 180 7.80 -13.75 8.07
N ALA A 181 8.00 -12.69 7.29
CA ALA A 181 6.94 -12.02 6.56
C ALA A 181 7.26 -12.01 5.06
N PHE A 182 6.22 -11.89 4.24
CA PHE A 182 6.26 -12.14 2.82
C PHE A 182 5.44 -11.13 2.03
N TRP A 183 5.90 -10.78 0.83
CA TRP A 183 5.08 -10.12 -0.17
C TRP A 183 4.16 -11.08 -0.91
N PRO A 184 3.00 -10.60 -1.40
CA PRO A 184 2.26 -11.30 -2.45
C PRO A 184 2.88 -11.02 -3.82
N LYS A 185 2.63 -11.91 -4.80
CA LYS A 185 2.85 -11.55 -6.22
C LYS A 185 1.96 -10.36 -6.60
N THR A 186 2.36 -9.52 -7.56
CA THR A 186 3.56 -9.58 -8.41
C THR A 186 4.45 -8.36 -8.15
N GLU A 187 5.75 -8.56 -7.97
CA GLU A 187 6.72 -7.46 -7.90
C GLU A 187 6.98 -6.89 -9.30
N VAL A 188 6.96 -5.57 -9.43
CA VAL A 188 7.43 -4.85 -10.62
C VAL A 188 8.59 -3.98 -10.20
N TRP A 189 9.80 -4.40 -10.54
CA TRP A 189 11.02 -3.77 -10.06
C TRP A 189 11.71 -2.94 -11.14
N TYR A 190 11.96 -1.67 -10.81
CA TYR A 190 12.68 -0.74 -11.66
C TYR A 190 14.06 -0.47 -11.06
N ASN A 191 15.11 -1.00 -11.69
CA ASN A 191 16.50 -0.73 -11.30
C ASN A 191 17.10 0.44 -12.10
N ASN A 192 16.37 1.55 -12.18
CA ASN A 192 16.67 2.76 -12.95
C ASN A 192 15.84 3.93 -12.42
N SER A 193 15.77 5.06 -13.14
CA SER A 193 15.06 6.26 -12.69
C SER A 193 13.54 6.19 -12.89
N MET A 194 13.01 5.08 -13.41
CA MET A 194 11.61 4.91 -13.79
C MET A 194 11.11 5.96 -14.79
N GLU A 195 11.99 6.48 -15.64
CA GLU A 195 11.59 7.40 -16.69
C GLU A 195 10.66 6.71 -17.70
N PRO A 196 9.74 7.45 -18.36
CA PRO A 196 8.88 6.89 -19.39
C PRO A 196 9.70 6.17 -20.48
N GLY A 197 9.50 4.86 -20.60
CA GLY A 197 10.18 4.01 -21.57
C GLY A 197 11.38 3.23 -21.02
N GLU A 198 11.80 3.49 -19.79
CA GLU A 198 12.82 2.68 -19.13
C GLU A 198 12.32 1.25 -18.83
N PRO A 199 13.20 0.24 -18.89
CA PRO A 199 12.83 -1.14 -18.67
C PRO A 199 12.52 -1.42 -17.20
N TYR A 200 11.76 -2.49 -16.95
CA TYR A 200 11.51 -3.01 -15.61
C TYR A 200 11.52 -4.54 -15.64
N HIS A 201 11.68 -5.14 -14.46
CA HIS A 201 11.64 -6.57 -14.27
C HIS A 201 10.34 -6.96 -13.57
N ILE A 202 9.62 -7.93 -14.13
CA ILE A 202 8.43 -8.51 -13.48
C ILE A 202 8.85 -9.79 -12.78
N CYS A 203 8.66 -9.85 -11.46
CA CYS A 203 9.07 -10.98 -10.65
C CYS A 203 7.84 -11.81 -10.35
N GLN A 204 7.77 -12.95 -11.03
CA GLN A 204 6.60 -13.83 -11.05
C GLN A 204 6.47 -14.70 -9.79
N GLN A 205 7.29 -14.47 -8.77
CA GLN A 205 7.31 -15.22 -7.52
C GLN A 205 6.91 -14.26 -6.37
N ALA A 206 6.38 -14.80 -5.27
CA ALA A 206 5.75 -13.99 -4.21
C ALA A 206 6.77 -13.26 -3.33
N ASP A 207 7.80 -13.99 -2.87
CA ASP A 207 8.95 -13.45 -2.16
C ASP A 207 10.15 -14.42 -2.34
N GLY A 208 11.38 -13.98 -2.10
CA GLY A 208 12.60 -14.82 -2.20
C GLY A 208 13.83 -14.09 -2.75
N ASP A 209 14.95 -14.81 -2.90
CA ASP A 209 16.26 -14.26 -3.32
C ASP A 209 16.30 -13.98 -4.84
N TYR A 210 15.46 -13.06 -5.32
CA TYR A 210 15.46 -12.56 -6.71
C TYR A 210 14.95 -11.12 -6.78
N CYS A 211 15.12 -10.49 -7.95
CA CYS A 211 14.72 -9.09 -8.18
C CYS A 211 15.32 -8.08 -7.20
N SER A 212 14.51 -7.21 -6.59
CA SER A 212 15.00 -6.20 -5.64
C SER A 212 15.72 -6.84 -4.46
N GLU A 213 15.45 -8.10 -4.12
CA GLU A 213 16.08 -8.78 -2.99
C GLU A 213 17.61 -8.92 -3.12
N PHE A 214 18.14 -8.93 -4.36
CA PHE A 214 19.59 -8.94 -4.61
C PHE A 214 20.27 -7.61 -4.34
N MET A 215 19.53 -6.51 -4.36
CA MET A 215 20.05 -5.21 -3.99
C MET A 215 20.07 -5.14 -2.47
N LYS A 216 21.24 -4.91 -1.88
CA LYS A 216 21.30 -4.52 -0.47
C LYS A 216 21.08 -3.01 -0.45
N SER A 217 20.03 -2.56 0.23
CA SER A 217 19.89 -1.13 0.50
C SER A 217 21.18 -0.61 1.14
N ALA A 218 21.82 0.35 0.48
CA ALA A 218 23.15 0.82 0.88
C ALA A 218 23.09 1.65 2.17
N THR A 219 21.94 2.26 2.50
CA THR A 219 21.72 3.08 3.70
C THR A 219 20.22 3.22 4.04
N ALA A 220 19.91 3.60 5.29
CA ALA A 220 18.54 3.93 5.72
C ALA A 220 18.02 5.30 5.22
N ILE A 221 18.85 6.09 4.51
CA ILE A 221 18.54 7.44 3.97
C ILE A 221 18.33 7.35 2.45
N ASP A 222 17.99 6.17 1.95
CA ASP A 222 17.87 5.98 0.52
C ASP A 222 16.65 6.77 -0.02
N VAL A 223 16.95 7.69 -0.94
CA VAL A 223 15.99 8.57 -1.60
C VAL A 223 15.04 7.78 -2.50
N ASP A 224 15.38 6.55 -2.86
CA ASP A 224 14.59 5.72 -3.77
C ASP A 224 13.14 5.54 -3.29
N HIS A 225 12.90 5.55 -1.96
CA HIS A 225 11.56 5.47 -1.39
C HIS A 225 10.67 6.69 -1.70
N GLN A 226 11.26 7.84 -2.02
CA GLN A 226 10.54 9.09 -2.30
C GLN A 226 10.23 9.29 -3.78
N TYR A 227 10.92 8.55 -4.66
CA TYR A 227 10.79 8.73 -6.11
C TYR A 227 10.11 7.53 -6.75
N TYR A 228 9.01 7.78 -7.45
CA TYR A 228 8.30 6.76 -8.23
C TYR A 228 7.92 7.34 -9.60
N PHE A 229 8.27 6.64 -10.68
CA PHE A 229 8.07 7.11 -12.06
C PHE A 229 8.77 8.44 -12.39
N ASN A 230 10.00 8.60 -11.90
CA ASN A 230 10.80 9.82 -11.96
C ASN A 230 10.10 11.05 -11.36
N ILE A 231 9.35 10.87 -10.27
CA ILE A 231 8.63 11.94 -9.57
C ILE A 231 8.89 11.81 -8.07
N ASP A 232 9.38 12.88 -7.44
CA ASP A 232 9.30 13.14 -6.01
C ASP A 232 7.82 13.27 -5.63
N ILE A 233 7.24 12.17 -5.17
CA ILE A 233 5.79 12.07 -4.95
C ILE A 233 5.32 12.94 -3.78
N ASP A 234 6.18 13.20 -2.81
CA ASP A 234 5.86 14.00 -1.65
C ASP A 234 5.75 15.47 -2.06
N ARG A 235 6.76 15.99 -2.76
CA ARG A 235 6.79 17.38 -3.23
C ARG A 235 5.75 17.61 -4.34
N TRP A 236 5.64 16.69 -5.30
CA TRP A 236 4.67 16.80 -6.39
C TRP A 236 3.22 16.77 -5.87
N GLY A 237 2.94 15.92 -4.88
CA GLY A 237 1.65 15.88 -4.20
C GLY A 237 1.34 17.17 -3.43
N ALA A 238 2.30 17.68 -2.66
CA ALA A 238 2.16 18.91 -1.89
C ALA A 238 1.90 20.15 -2.78
N ASP A 239 2.51 20.20 -3.97
CA ASP A 239 2.34 21.28 -4.95
C ASP A 239 1.03 21.17 -5.76
N GLY A 240 0.14 20.23 -5.42
CA GLY A 240 -1.18 20.09 -6.04
C GLY A 240 -1.17 19.29 -7.35
N CYS A 241 -0.20 18.39 -7.52
CA CYS A 241 -0.09 17.47 -8.66
C CYS A 241 -0.07 18.18 -10.03
N PRO A 242 0.88 19.11 -10.27
CA PRO A 242 0.98 19.82 -11.55
C PRO A 242 1.22 18.85 -12.71
N LYS A 243 0.67 19.21 -13.88
CA LYS A 243 0.84 18.41 -15.12
C LYS A 243 2.28 18.39 -15.62
N ASN A 244 3.03 19.48 -15.42
CA ASN A 244 4.45 19.50 -15.73
C ASN A 244 5.22 18.90 -14.56
N ILE A 245 5.79 17.73 -14.76
CA ILE A 245 6.50 16.96 -13.72
C ILE A 245 8.01 17.19 -13.73
N SER A 246 8.55 17.98 -14.67
CA SER A 246 10.01 18.12 -14.88
C SER A 246 10.76 18.64 -13.65
N ALA A 247 10.11 19.41 -12.78
CA ALA A 247 10.71 19.97 -11.57
C ALA A 247 10.79 18.99 -10.38
N TYR A 248 10.22 17.79 -10.55
CA TYR A 248 10.11 16.74 -9.53
C TYR A 248 10.91 15.49 -9.91
N GLY A 249 11.70 15.55 -10.99
CA GLY A 249 12.58 14.47 -11.39
C GLY A 249 13.66 14.16 -10.36
N GLN A 250 14.22 12.96 -10.47
CA GLN A 250 15.38 12.54 -9.69
C GLN A 250 16.59 13.46 -9.98
N PRO A 251 17.48 13.67 -8.98
CA PRO A 251 18.70 14.47 -9.13
C PRO A 251 19.72 13.86 -10.10
#